data_AF-A0A523PEH4-F1
#
_entry.id   AF-A0A523PEH4-F1
#
_cell.length_a   1.000
_cell.length_b   1.000
_cell.length_c   1.000
_cell.angle_alpha   90.00
_cell.angle_beta   90.00
_cell.angle_gamma   90.00
#
_symmetry.space_group_name_H-M   'P 1'
#
loop_
_entity.id
_entity.type
_entity.pdbx_description
1 polymer ?
#
loop_
_entity_poly.entity_id
_entity_poly.type
_entity_poly.pdbx_seq_one_letter_code
_entity_poly.pdbx_strand_id
1 'polypeptide(L)'
;MPSTHEPHPVHRKAEIAEFVWKQIRIVLEKERDRIYEEIRGYPPPISACDEQFNYLLEQRAQVSRELARMNEAARTPLPLMACSKLLDELVASSDLIAGETEQKLRSYLREGGCLTTR
;
A
#
# COMPACT_ATOMS: atom_id res chain seq x y z
N MET A 1 -25.88 9.03 -34.92
CA MET A 1 -25.72 7.77 -34.19
C MET A 1 -24.72 8.02 -33.07
N PRO A 2 -25.05 7.82 -31.79
CA PRO A 2 -24.08 8.02 -30.73
C PRO A 2 -23.26 6.74 -30.56
N SER A 3 -21.95 6.86 -30.73
CA SER A 3 -21.00 5.80 -30.39
C SER A 3 -21.03 5.59 -28.88
N THR A 4 -21.64 4.50 -28.43
CA THR A 4 -21.45 3.94 -27.10
C THR A 4 -20.00 3.50 -26.99
N HIS A 5 -19.17 4.36 -26.39
CA HIS A 5 -17.83 3.97 -25.98
C HIS A 5 -17.99 3.05 -24.76
N GLU A 6 -18.17 1.76 -25.01
CA GLU A 6 -18.06 0.75 -23.96
C GLU A 6 -16.65 0.84 -23.38
N PRO A 7 -16.48 0.95 -22.05
CA PRO A 7 -15.15 1.05 -21.47
C PRO A 7 -14.44 -0.29 -21.66
N HIS A 8 -13.41 -0.28 -22.51
CA HIS A 8 -12.55 -1.44 -22.73
C HIS A 8 -12.00 -1.98 -21.40
N PRO A 9 -11.97 -3.31 -21.19
CA PRO A 9 -11.62 -3.94 -19.91
C PRO A 9 -10.21 -3.62 -19.39
N VAL A 10 -9.33 -3.08 -20.24
CA VAL A 10 -7.98 -2.65 -19.88
C VAL A 10 -8.00 -1.37 -19.03
N HIS A 11 -8.91 -0.43 -19.28
CA HIS A 11 -9.04 0.81 -18.51
C HIS A 11 -9.50 0.53 -17.07
N ARG A 12 -10.47 -0.37 -16.90
CA ARG A 12 -10.95 -0.79 -15.57
C ARG A 12 -9.83 -1.36 -14.70
N LYS A 13 -8.92 -2.16 -15.27
CA LYS A 13 -7.80 -2.75 -14.50
C LYS A 13 -6.78 -1.71 -14.07
N ALA A 14 -6.48 -0.73 -14.93
CA ALA A 14 -5.59 0.37 -14.60
C ALA A 14 -6.17 1.28 -13.50
N GLU A 15 -7.46 1.59 -13.58
CA GLU A 15 -8.16 2.37 -12.56
C GLU A 15 -8.19 1.67 -11.20
N ILE A 16 -8.42 0.34 -11.17
CA ILE A 16 -8.37 -0.45 -9.94
C ILE A 16 -6.95 -0.47 -9.37
N ALA A 17 -5.93 -0.69 -10.20
CA ALA A 17 -4.54 -0.69 -9.75
C ALA A 17 -4.13 0.68 -9.17
N GLU A 18 -4.53 1.78 -9.83
CA GLU A 18 -4.29 3.13 -9.33
C GLU A 18 -5.05 3.39 -8.02
N PHE A 19 -6.29 2.93 -7.90
CA PHE A 19 -7.08 3.03 -6.68
C PHE A 19 -6.42 2.28 -5.52
N VAL A 20 -6.08 1.00 -5.71
CA VAL A 20 -5.40 0.17 -4.70
C VAL A 20 -4.07 0.81 -4.30
N TRP A 21 -3.30 1.30 -5.28
CA TRP A 21 -2.05 2.01 -5.03
C TRP A 21 -2.25 3.25 -4.13
N LYS A 22 -3.26 4.08 -4.43
CA LYS A 22 -3.61 5.24 -3.59
C LYS A 22 -4.03 4.81 -2.19
N GLN A 23 -4.83 3.74 -2.05
CA GLN A 23 -5.27 3.25 -0.75
C GLN A 23 -4.11 2.78 0.11
N ILE A 24 -3.18 2.00 -0.45
CA ILE A 24 -1.97 1.55 0.26
C ILE A 24 -1.15 2.76 0.72
N ARG A 25 -0.92 3.74 -0.17
CA ARG A 25 -0.18 4.95 0.20
C ARG A 25 -0.82 5.68 1.38
N ILE A 26 -2.14 5.86 1.35
CA ILE A 26 -2.89 6.51 2.44
C ILE A 26 -2.70 5.77 3.76
N VAL A 27 -2.77 4.43 3.74
CA VAL A 27 -2.58 3.60 4.94
C VAL A 27 -1.17 3.78 5.49
N LEU A 28 -0.14 3.69 4.65
CA LEU A 28 1.25 3.86 5.07
C LEU A 28 1.56 5.28 5.57
N GLU A 29 1.00 6.30 4.93
CA GLU A 29 1.13 7.69 5.40
C GLU A 29 0.46 7.90 6.75
N LYS A 30 -0.72 7.31 6.96
CA LYS A 30 -1.42 7.36 8.25
C LYS A 30 -0.63 6.66 9.36
N GLU A 31 -0.09 5.47 9.10
CA GLU A 31 0.74 4.77 10.08
C GLU A 31 2.05 5.51 10.36
N ARG A 32 2.67 6.12 9.33
CA ARG A 32 3.81 7.01 9.53
C ARG A 32 3.45 8.13 10.51
N ASP A 33 2.37 8.84 10.25
CA ASP A 33 1.99 10.02 11.05
C ASP A 33 1.69 9.62 12.50
N ARG A 34 0.98 8.51 12.71
CA ARG A 34 0.77 7.90 14.03
C ARG A 34 2.09 7.61 14.76
N ILE A 35 3.03 6.94 14.12
CA ILE A 35 4.32 6.59 14.75
C ILE A 35 5.12 7.85 15.11
N TYR A 36 5.09 8.88 14.24
CA TYR A 36 5.76 10.15 14.53
C TYR A 36 5.13 10.89 15.71
N GLU A 37 3.81 10.84 15.85
CA GLU A 37 3.10 11.37 17.01
C GLU A 37 3.46 10.62 18.30
N GLU A 38 3.51 9.29 18.26
CA GLU A 38 3.89 8.46 19.41
C GLU A 38 5.34 8.72 19.84
N ILE A 39 6.29 8.81 18.90
CA ILE A 39 7.69 9.16 19.19
C ILE A 39 7.81 10.57 19.77
N ARG A 40 7.06 11.55 19.22
CA ARG A 40 7.10 12.94 19.69
C ARG A 40 6.51 13.11 21.08
N GLY A 41 5.47 12.34 21.41
CA GLY A 41 4.83 12.32 22.71
C GLY A 41 5.57 11.49 23.77
N TYR A 42 6.67 10.83 23.40
CA TYR A 42 7.34 9.89 24.29
C TYR A 42 8.04 10.60 25.47
N PRO A 43 7.78 10.21 26.73
CA PRO A 43 8.28 10.93 27.89
C PRO A 43 9.79 10.71 28.12
N PRO A 44 10.57 11.77 28.40
CA PRO A 44 11.95 11.64 28.86
C PRO A 44 12.02 11.31 30.38
N PRO A 45 13.08 10.62 30.86
CA PRO A 45 14.21 10.09 30.09
C PRO A 45 13.91 8.74 29.43
N ILE A 46 14.30 8.59 28.17
CA ILE A 46 14.15 7.34 27.43
C ILE A 46 15.28 6.40 27.85
N SER A 47 14.93 5.23 28.38
CA SER A 47 15.93 4.23 28.76
C SER A 47 16.54 3.60 27.50
N ALA A 48 17.85 3.28 27.53
CA ALA A 48 18.54 2.69 26.38
C ALA A 48 17.96 1.32 25.96
N CYS A 49 17.29 0.62 26.88
CA CYS A 49 16.62 -0.66 26.63
C CYS A 49 15.10 -0.51 26.56
N ASP A 50 14.58 0.67 26.22
CA ASP A 50 13.14 0.85 26.05
C ASP A 50 12.68 0.10 24.79
N GLU A 51 12.17 -1.11 25.00
CA GLU A 51 11.69 -1.98 23.93
C GLU A 51 10.57 -1.33 23.13
N GLN A 52 9.70 -0.54 23.78
CA GLN A 52 8.60 0.14 23.12
C GLN A 52 9.12 1.28 22.22
N PHE A 53 10.07 2.09 22.70
CA PHE A 53 10.67 3.13 21.88
C PHE A 53 11.47 2.55 20.71
N ASN A 54 12.22 1.47 20.94
CA ASN A 54 12.95 0.76 19.89
C ASN A 54 11.99 0.20 18.83
N TYR A 55 10.87 -0.40 19.25
CA TYR A 55 9.83 -0.89 18.35
C TYR A 55 9.22 0.23 17.49
N LEU A 56 9.00 1.43 18.06
CA LEU A 56 8.53 2.60 17.29
C LEU A 56 9.56 3.04 16.23
N LEU A 57 10.86 3.01 16.54
CA LEU A 57 11.92 3.32 15.57
C LEU A 57 11.99 2.29 14.43
N GLU A 58 11.81 1.01 14.75
CA GLU A 58 11.77 -0.07 13.76
C GLU A 58 10.56 0.08 12.83
N GLN A 59 9.37 0.31 13.38
CA GLN A 59 8.16 0.57 12.58
C GLN A 59 8.32 1.81 11.70
N ARG A 60 8.89 2.91 12.23
CA ARG A 60 9.21 4.11 11.44
C ARG A 60 10.11 3.78 10.25
N ALA A 61 11.14 2.98 10.49
CA ALA A 61 12.07 2.57 9.43
C ALA A 61 11.37 1.67 8.39
N GLN A 62 10.48 0.77 8.82
CA GLN A 62 9.70 -0.08 7.94
C GLN A 62 8.76 0.72 7.03
N VAL A 63 7.90 1.57 7.60
CA VAL A 63 6.99 2.44 6.83
C VAL A 63 7.75 3.28 5.81
N SER A 64 8.91 3.83 6.22
CA SER A 64 9.74 4.65 5.33
C SER A 64 10.30 3.84 4.14
N ARG A 65 10.71 2.59 4.35
CA ARG A 65 11.17 1.70 3.27
C ARG A 65 10.04 1.35 2.31
N GLU A 66 8.85 1.07 2.81
CA GLU A 66 7.70 0.70 1.98
C GLU A 66 7.22 1.87 1.11
N LEU A 67 7.10 3.07 1.69
CA LEU A 67 6.79 4.29 0.93
C LEU A 67 7.86 4.59 -0.14
N ALA A 68 9.14 4.35 0.17
CA ALA A 68 10.22 4.51 -0.80
C ALA A 68 10.11 3.51 -1.96
N ARG A 69 9.85 2.22 -1.67
CA ARG A 69 9.61 1.18 -2.68
C ARG A 69 8.43 1.54 -3.59
N MET A 70 7.34 2.04 -3.02
CA MET A 70 6.21 2.54 -3.80
C MET A 70 6.64 3.69 -4.71
N ASN A 71 7.26 4.74 -4.16
CA ASN A 71 7.67 5.88 -4.97
C ASN A 71 8.65 5.51 -6.09
N GLU A 72 9.48 4.50 -5.89
CA GLU A 72 10.36 3.97 -6.94
C GLU A 72 9.59 3.24 -8.04
N ALA A 73 8.67 2.36 -7.67
CA ALA A 73 7.82 1.66 -8.63
C ALA A 73 6.87 2.62 -9.39
N ALA A 74 6.46 3.75 -8.80
CA ALA A 74 5.69 4.78 -9.51
C ALA A 74 6.52 5.57 -10.53
N ARG A 75 7.85 5.67 -10.34
CA ARG A 75 8.75 6.36 -11.28
C ARG A 75 9.18 5.48 -12.44
N THR A 76 9.02 4.17 -12.32
CA THR A 76 9.37 3.21 -13.37
C THR A 76 8.12 2.89 -14.20
N PRO A 77 8.13 3.12 -15.53
CA PRO A 77 7.04 2.68 -16.39
C PRO A 77 7.01 1.14 -16.45
N LEU A 78 6.24 0.55 -15.55
CA LEU A 78 6.02 -0.89 -15.44
C LEU A 78 4.78 -1.28 -16.25
N PRO A 79 4.79 -2.44 -16.94
CA PRO A 79 3.57 -3.02 -17.47
C PRO A 79 2.53 -3.20 -16.36
N LEU A 80 1.25 -2.94 -16.65
CA LEU A 80 0.16 -3.01 -15.67
C LEU A 80 0.14 -4.35 -14.88
N MET A 81 0.53 -5.46 -15.52
CA MET A 81 0.64 -6.80 -14.92
C MET A 81 1.78 -6.92 -13.89
N ALA A 82 2.86 -6.14 -14.03
CA ALA A 82 3.94 -6.07 -13.06
C ALA A 82 3.52 -5.21 -11.85
N CYS A 83 2.74 -4.15 -12.07
CA CYS A 83 2.18 -3.33 -10.99
C CYS A 83 1.26 -4.15 -10.06
N SER A 84 0.40 -5.02 -10.60
CA SER A 84 -0.48 -5.84 -9.76
C SER A 84 0.30 -6.83 -8.89
N LYS A 85 1.35 -7.47 -9.42
CA LYS A 85 2.21 -8.36 -8.64
C LYS A 85 2.99 -7.62 -7.55
N LEU A 86 3.51 -6.44 -7.85
CA LEU A 86 4.18 -5.60 -6.85
C LEU A 86 3.23 -5.17 -5.74
N LEU A 87 1.98 -4.85 -6.09
CA LEU A 87 0.93 -4.55 -5.11
C LEU A 87 0.59 -5.77 -4.25
N ASP A 88 0.43 -6.96 -4.84
CA ASP A 88 0.19 -8.20 -4.11
C ASP A 88 1.34 -8.54 -3.15
N GLU A 89 2.59 -8.41 -3.61
CA GLU A 89 3.79 -8.65 -2.82
C GLU A 89 3.92 -7.63 -1.69
N LEU A 90 3.65 -6.36 -1.95
CA LEU A 90 3.69 -5.31 -0.94
C LEU A 90 2.61 -5.51 0.12
N VAL A 91 1.39 -5.88 -0.28
CA VAL A 91 0.32 -6.25 0.67
C VAL A 91 0.68 -7.52 1.45
N ALA A 92 1.36 -8.49 0.84
CA ALA A 92 1.75 -9.74 1.49
C ALA A 92 2.96 -9.62 2.43
N SER A 93 3.85 -8.64 2.21
CA SER A 93 5.09 -8.48 2.98
C SER A 93 5.02 -7.37 4.02
N SER A 94 3.91 -6.62 4.08
CA SER A 94 3.73 -5.49 4.98
C SER A 94 2.87 -5.88 6.19
N ASP A 95 3.50 -6.06 7.35
CA ASP A 95 2.80 -6.23 8.63
C ASP A 95 1.94 -5.02 9.02
N LEU A 96 2.19 -3.85 8.39
CA LEU A 96 1.46 -2.60 8.60
C LEU A 96 0.10 -2.57 7.88
N ILE A 97 -0.07 -3.44 6.88
CA ILE A 97 -1.30 -3.58 6.09
C ILE A 97 -1.88 -4.94 6.43
N ALA A 98 -2.03 -5.23 7.72
CA ALA A 98 -2.61 -6.49 8.19
C ALA A 98 -4.13 -6.37 8.38
N GLY A 99 -4.82 -7.52 8.37
CA GLY A 99 -6.21 -7.63 8.79
C GLY A 99 -7.22 -7.17 7.74
N GLU A 100 -8.22 -6.37 8.14
CA GLU A 100 -9.34 -6.01 7.26
C GLU A 100 -8.89 -5.22 6.02
N THR A 101 -7.89 -4.34 6.19
CA THR A 101 -7.30 -3.55 5.09
C THR A 101 -6.63 -4.46 4.05
N GLU A 102 -5.87 -5.45 4.49
CA GLU A 102 -5.24 -6.47 3.64
C GLU A 102 -6.29 -7.22 2.82
N GLN A 103 -7.33 -7.72 3.50
CA GLN A 103 -8.40 -8.51 2.93
C GLN A 103 -9.15 -7.71 1.84
N LYS A 104 -9.43 -6.43 2.14
CA LYS A 104 -10.14 -5.51 1.26
C LYS A 104 -9.31 -5.15 0.03
N LEU A 105 -8.03 -4.83 0.19
CA LEU A 105 -7.11 -4.57 -0.93
C LEU A 105 -6.95 -5.80 -1.83
N ARG A 106 -6.86 -7.00 -1.24
CA ARG A 106 -6.82 -8.26 -2.01
C ARG A 106 -8.14 -8.57 -2.73
N SER A 107 -9.29 -8.22 -2.15
CA SER A 107 -10.58 -8.32 -2.86
C SER A 107 -10.56 -7.44 -4.10
N TYR A 108 -10.13 -6.18 -3.98
CA TYR A 108 -10.03 -5.28 -5.13
C TYR A 108 -9.05 -5.77 -6.20
N LEU A 109 -7.89 -6.31 -5.80
CA LEU A 109 -6.91 -6.89 -6.74
C LEU A 109 -7.47 -8.13 -7.45
N ARG A 110 -8.20 -9.01 -6.74
CA ARG A 110 -8.85 -10.19 -7.34
C ARG A 110 -10.04 -9.84 -8.25
N GLU A 111 -10.83 -8.84 -7.88
CA GLU A 111 -11.97 -8.36 -8.67
C GLU A 111 -11.49 -7.64 -9.95
N GLY A 112 -10.34 -6.96 -9.91
CA GLY A 112 -9.63 -6.51 -11.11
C GLY A 112 -8.94 -7.64 -11.90
N GLY A 113 -8.79 -8.82 -11.28
CA GLY A 113 -8.17 -10.01 -11.85
C GLY A 113 -9.09 -10.90 -12.68
N CYS A 114 -10.42 -10.81 -12.52
CA CYS A 114 -11.35 -11.74 -13.15
C CYS A 114 -12.24 -11.09 -14.23
N LEU A 115 -11.69 -10.97 -15.44
CA LEU A 115 -12.45 -11.06 -16.68
C LEU A 115 -11.66 -11.94 -17.66
N THR A 116 -11.56 -13.22 -17.33
CA THR A 116 -11.30 -14.27 -18.33
C THR A 116 -12.12 -15.48 -17.95
N THR A 117 -13.04 -15.84 -18.86
CA THR A 117 -13.81 -17.09 -18.99
C THR A 117 -14.81 -17.38 -17.85
N ARG A 118 -16.12 -17.52 -18.11
CA ARG A 118 -16.78 -18.17 -19.25
C ARG A 118 -18.21 -17.63 -19.41
#